data_AF-A0A8H8CZW6-F1
#
_entry.id   AF-A0A8H8CZW6-F1
#
_cell.length_a   1.000
_cell.length_b   1.000
_cell.length_c   1.000
_cell.angle_alpha   90.00
_cell.angle_beta   90.00
_cell.angle_gamma   90.00
#
_symmetry.space_group_name_H-M   'P 1'
#
loop_
_entity.id
_entity.type
_entity.pdbx_description
1 polymer ?
#
loop_
_entity_poly.entity_id
_entity_poly.type
_entity_poly.pdbx_seq_one_letter_code
_entity_poly.pdbx_strand_id
1 'polypeptide(L)'
;MQSLRTPLVMSWKASLPARHYVVPGCRASGSRQLNSHGRASLRQIRYRASVRGYSTEPSQAPAKRSVQLGVAAAVAISIGLGLVVYRRPAKPVHLDSKKEYSAHLRNIVDAAEPVGKSLNLSDLPVEEAQLTSAPNVPPPITRDHPVLLKVPLTTTTKIKQLTSTYKYEQWTFNNQVPAPFIRARVGDVIELSLTNKDVTGNPHNIDCHAFTGPGGGASLTTAEENQNKTGRFKLLYPGLFIYHCAAAPVPVHIANGMYGLIYVQPEEDPLPKVDKEYYVMQSEFYHEPPEIEENGKRSSLVEFSYPNALREDPDVVVFNGSETALTMDHPLKATAGETIRVFFGNAGPNLTSSPHIIGSTFHNLYRDGDILSPPARNVQTTTVPPGGATIFDMKAVVPGTYTLVDHAIFRLDKGAVGFINVTGNPRPDVYQSNEHAEPCVGCKLHP
;
A
#
# COMPACT_ATOMS: atom_id res chain seq x y z
N MET A 1 -13.76 29.64 -70.48
CA MET A 1 -13.11 28.47 -71.10
C MET A 1 -12.41 27.67 -70.01
N GLN A 2 -12.66 26.36 -70.01
CA GLN A 2 -12.21 25.36 -69.04
C GLN A 2 -10.68 25.29 -68.93
N SER A 3 -10.12 24.96 -67.76
CA SER A 3 -9.75 23.56 -67.46
C SER A 3 -9.16 23.41 -66.06
N LEU A 4 -9.66 22.41 -65.36
CA LEU A 4 -9.17 21.81 -64.12
C LEU A 4 -7.74 21.29 -64.26
N ARG A 5 -6.95 21.35 -63.18
CA ARG A 5 -6.04 20.28 -62.74
C ARG A 5 -5.61 20.48 -61.28
N THR A 6 -5.79 19.40 -60.54
CA THR A 6 -5.44 19.06 -59.15
C THR A 6 -3.95 19.23 -58.81
N PRO A 7 -3.59 19.38 -57.52
CA PRO A 7 -2.34 18.87 -57.00
C PRO A 7 -2.53 17.69 -56.04
N LEU A 8 -1.53 16.81 -56.10
CA LEU A 8 -1.36 15.53 -55.43
C LEU A 8 -1.35 15.61 -53.90
N VAL A 9 -1.92 14.58 -53.28
CA VAL A 9 -1.68 14.15 -51.89
C VAL A 9 -0.31 13.48 -51.82
N MET A 10 0.62 14.01 -51.01
CA MET A 10 1.84 13.31 -50.61
C MET A 10 1.66 12.74 -49.19
N SER A 11 1.54 11.41 -49.13
CA SER A 11 1.61 10.59 -47.93
C SER A 11 3.08 10.43 -47.53
N TRP A 12 3.44 10.88 -46.33
CA TRP A 12 4.70 10.50 -45.68
C TRP A 12 4.41 9.34 -44.72
N LYS A 13 4.77 8.12 -45.12
CA LYS A 13 4.93 6.98 -44.22
C LYS A 13 6.39 6.95 -43.77
N ALA A 14 6.65 7.28 -42.50
CA ALA A 14 7.90 6.98 -41.83
C ALA A 14 7.70 5.70 -40.99
N SER A 15 8.26 4.60 -41.47
CA SER A 15 8.32 3.32 -40.78
C SER A 15 9.55 3.28 -39.88
N LEU A 16 9.35 3.27 -38.56
CA LEU A 16 10.39 2.98 -37.57
C LEU A 16 10.36 1.48 -37.21
N PRO A 17 11.50 0.81 -37.05
CA PRO A 17 11.53 -0.63 -36.78
C PRO A 17 11.26 -0.93 -35.29
N ALA A 18 10.32 -1.83 -35.03
CA ALA A 18 10.05 -2.40 -33.71
C ALA A 18 11.26 -3.24 -33.24
N ARG A 19 11.83 -2.91 -32.08
CA ARG A 19 12.82 -3.75 -31.41
C ARG A 19 12.09 -4.86 -30.65
N HIS A 20 12.32 -6.10 -31.07
CA HIS A 20 11.87 -7.30 -30.35
C HIS A 20 12.86 -7.61 -29.21
N TYR A 21 12.35 -7.79 -28.00
CA TYR A 21 13.11 -8.38 -26.90
C TYR A 21 13.24 -9.90 -27.14
N VAL A 22 14.47 -10.36 -27.39
CA VAL A 22 14.81 -11.79 -27.48
C VAL A 22 15.72 -12.15 -26.30
N VAL A 23 15.27 -13.10 -25.49
CA VAL A 23 16.03 -13.71 -24.39
C VAL A 23 17.13 -14.61 -24.97
N PRO A 24 18.43 -14.49 -24.58
CA PRO A 24 19.45 -15.39 -25.10
C PRO A 24 19.41 -16.75 -24.39
N GLY A 25 18.92 -17.78 -25.10
CA GLY A 25 19.13 -19.17 -24.74
C GLY A 25 20.53 -19.63 -25.19
N CYS A 26 21.32 -20.15 -24.25
CA CYS A 26 22.52 -20.92 -24.56
C CYS A 26 22.16 -22.14 -25.43
N ARG A 27 22.62 -22.17 -26.69
CA ARG A 27 22.71 -23.40 -27.49
C ARG A 27 24.16 -23.70 -27.80
N ALA A 28 24.66 -24.76 -27.18
CA ALA A 28 25.85 -25.46 -27.61
C ALA A 28 25.57 -26.14 -28.96
N SER A 29 26.47 -25.93 -29.92
CA SER A 29 26.52 -26.63 -31.19
C SER A 29 27.15 -28.02 -30.99
N GLY A 30 26.59 -29.03 -31.64
CA GLY A 30 27.16 -30.38 -31.64
C GLY A 30 26.23 -31.40 -32.28
N SER A 31 26.30 -31.50 -33.61
CA SER A 31 25.66 -32.57 -34.39
C SER A 31 26.46 -33.87 -34.28
N ARG A 32 25.81 -35.00 -33.97
CA ARG A 32 26.00 -36.29 -34.69
C ARG A 32 25.08 -37.41 -34.20
N GLN A 33 24.85 -38.33 -35.14
CA GLN A 33 23.89 -39.43 -35.19
C GLN A 33 24.07 -40.49 -34.10
N LEU A 34 22.95 -41.09 -33.71
CA LEU A 34 22.86 -42.35 -32.97
C LEU A 34 23.06 -43.53 -33.92
N ASN A 35 23.96 -44.46 -33.58
CA ASN A 35 23.79 -45.89 -33.83
C ASN A 35 24.73 -46.77 -32.97
N SER A 36 24.08 -47.76 -32.34
CA SER A 36 24.45 -49.14 -31.95
C SER A 36 25.85 -49.57 -31.45
N HIS A 37 25.78 -50.34 -30.34
CA HIS A 37 26.58 -51.50 -29.91
C HIS A 37 28.06 -51.36 -29.51
N GLY A 38 28.37 -51.83 -28.29
CA GLY A 38 29.73 -52.21 -27.88
C GLY A 38 29.96 -52.28 -26.36
N ARG A 39 30.11 -53.49 -25.81
CA ARG A 39 30.61 -53.76 -24.44
C ARG A 39 32.07 -53.28 -24.30
N ALA A 40 32.46 -52.69 -23.16
CA ALA A 40 33.63 -53.07 -22.33
C ALA A 40 34.01 -52.01 -21.25
N SER A 41 33.93 -52.43 -19.98
CA SER A 41 34.95 -52.36 -18.91
C SER A 41 35.91 -51.14 -18.75
N LEU A 42 35.80 -50.52 -17.56
CA LEU A 42 36.85 -50.05 -16.62
C LEU A 42 37.96 -49.09 -17.10
N ARG A 43 37.97 -47.86 -16.53
CA ARG A 43 39.02 -47.44 -15.56
C ARG A 43 38.68 -46.09 -14.90
N GLN A 44 39.01 -46.03 -13.62
CA GLN A 44 38.90 -44.89 -12.70
C GLN A 44 39.76 -43.70 -13.11
N ILE A 45 39.23 -42.48 -12.94
CA ILE A 45 40.02 -41.34 -12.44
C ILE A 45 39.16 -40.58 -11.41
N ARG A 46 39.68 -40.50 -10.18
CA ARG A 46 39.11 -39.79 -9.03
C ARG A 46 39.41 -38.29 -9.14
N TYR A 47 38.44 -37.45 -8.81
CA TYR A 47 38.70 -36.17 -8.14
C TYR A 47 37.71 -35.98 -6.98
N ARG A 48 38.27 -35.70 -5.80
CA ARG A 48 37.60 -35.57 -4.50
C ARG A 48 37.61 -34.10 -4.09
N ALA A 49 36.46 -33.56 -3.69
CA ALA A 49 36.30 -32.50 -2.67
C ALA A 49 34.79 -32.44 -2.31
N SER A 50 34.34 -33.14 -1.28
CA SER A 50 34.17 -32.65 0.11
C SER A 50 33.07 -31.60 0.27
N VAL A 51 31.82 -32.07 0.39
CA VAL A 51 30.68 -31.30 0.94
C VAL A 51 30.26 -32.00 2.24
N ARG A 52 30.36 -31.31 3.38
CA ARG A 52 29.86 -31.77 4.68
C ARG A 52 28.35 -31.51 4.76
N GLY A 53 27.56 -32.60 4.77
CA GLY A 53 26.14 -32.56 5.14
C GLY A 53 25.97 -32.75 6.64
N TYR A 54 25.08 -31.96 7.24
CA TYR A 54 24.55 -32.21 8.58
C TYR A 54 23.33 -33.13 8.46
N SER A 55 23.33 -34.20 9.23
CA SER A 55 22.21 -35.11 9.47
C SER A 55 21.97 -35.15 10.97
N THR A 56 20.72 -34.97 11.38
CA THR A 56 20.25 -35.10 12.76
C THR A 56 19.27 -36.25 12.83
N GLU A 57 19.52 -37.24 13.70
CA GLU A 57 18.55 -38.05 14.46
C GLU A 57 19.30 -39.18 15.24
N PRO A 58 18.72 -39.81 16.30
CA PRO A 58 18.88 -39.32 17.68
C PRO A 58 19.34 -40.41 18.69
N SER A 59 19.41 -40.02 19.97
CA SER A 59 19.29 -40.86 21.17
C SER A 59 20.50 -41.73 21.59
N GLN A 60 21.14 -41.41 22.72
CA GLN A 60 20.98 -42.09 24.02
C GLN A 60 22.08 -41.66 25.03
N ALA A 61 21.66 -41.38 26.26
CA ALA A 61 22.54 -41.05 27.39
C ALA A 61 23.34 -42.26 27.89
N PRO A 62 24.45 -42.05 28.62
CA PRO A 62 24.49 -42.68 29.94
C PRO A 62 25.11 -41.83 31.07
N ALA A 63 24.46 -41.98 32.23
CA ALA A 63 24.98 -42.23 33.58
C ALA A 63 26.20 -41.46 34.16
N LYS A 64 25.85 -40.64 35.16
CA LYS A 64 26.52 -40.35 36.45
C LYS A 64 27.88 -41.02 36.75
N ARG A 65 28.86 -40.17 37.12
CA ARG A 65 29.87 -40.48 38.15
C ARG A 65 30.07 -39.29 39.09
N SER A 66 29.86 -39.55 40.37
CA SER A 66 30.08 -38.69 41.53
C SER A 66 31.56 -38.68 41.95
N VAL A 67 32.11 -37.51 42.28
CA VAL A 67 33.28 -37.37 43.18
C VAL A 67 33.01 -36.24 44.16
N GLN A 68 33.33 -36.50 45.42
CA GLN A 68 33.06 -35.72 46.63
C GLN A 68 34.12 -34.65 46.95
N LEU A 69 33.62 -33.54 47.51
CA LEU A 69 34.08 -32.68 48.62
C LEU A 69 35.48 -32.02 48.70
N GLY A 70 35.43 -30.75 49.08
CA GLY A 70 36.47 -29.91 49.71
C GLY A 70 36.58 -28.57 48.98
N VAL A 71 36.42 -27.37 49.54
CA VAL A 71 36.56 -26.83 50.91
C VAL A 71 35.70 -25.56 51.00
N ALA A 72 35.21 -25.27 52.21
CA ALA A 72 34.38 -24.13 52.57
C ALA A 72 35.10 -22.77 52.43
N ALA A 73 34.37 -21.77 51.94
CA ALA A 73 34.57 -20.37 52.29
C ALA A 73 33.19 -19.72 52.47
N ALA A 74 32.83 -19.47 53.72
CA ALA A 74 31.62 -18.77 54.10
C ALA A 74 31.86 -17.26 54.02
N VAL A 75 31.04 -16.57 53.22
CA VAL A 75 30.74 -15.15 53.42
C VAL A 75 29.22 -15.03 53.45
N ALA A 76 28.70 -14.76 54.65
CA ALA A 76 27.28 -14.55 54.88
C ALA A 76 26.88 -13.16 54.38
N ILE A 77 25.92 -13.11 53.45
CA ILE A 77 25.08 -11.93 53.23
C ILE A 77 23.64 -12.34 53.51
N SER A 78 23.13 -11.81 54.60
CA SER A 78 21.77 -11.98 55.10
C SER A 78 20.77 -11.32 54.16
N ILE A 79 19.99 -12.11 53.40
CA ILE A 79 18.79 -11.61 52.72
C ILE A 79 17.60 -11.92 53.62
N GLY A 80 17.07 -10.88 54.26
CA GLY A 80 15.79 -10.92 54.97
C GLY A 80 14.67 -11.26 53.98
N LEU A 81 13.99 -12.37 54.24
CA LEU A 81 12.82 -12.82 53.50
C LEU A 81 11.60 -11.95 53.89
N GLY A 82 11.44 -10.81 53.23
CA GLY A 82 10.22 -10.02 53.27
C GLY A 82 9.17 -10.61 52.33
N LEU A 83 8.34 -11.53 52.83
CA LEU A 83 7.14 -12.01 52.17
C LEU A 83 6.10 -10.88 52.08
N VAL A 84 6.21 -10.02 51.06
CA VAL A 84 5.12 -9.13 50.65
C VAL A 84 4.17 -9.95 49.79
N VAL A 85 3.14 -10.50 50.43
CA VAL A 85 1.99 -11.11 49.77
C VAL A 85 1.22 -10.00 49.05
N TYR A 86 1.51 -9.80 47.76
CA TYR A 86 0.67 -8.98 46.90
C TYR A 86 -0.60 -9.78 46.58
N ARG A 87 -1.61 -9.68 47.45
CA ARG A 87 -2.97 -10.16 47.19
C ARG A 87 -3.54 -9.34 46.02
N ARG A 88 -3.39 -9.83 44.78
CA ARG A 88 -4.22 -9.38 43.66
C ARG A 88 -5.65 -9.89 43.91
N PRO A 89 -6.69 -9.04 43.98
CA PRO A 89 -8.04 -9.52 43.80
C PRO A 89 -8.22 -9.73 42.29
N ALA A 90 -7.77 -10.88 41.78
CA ALA A 90 -8.19 -11.34 40.46
C ALA A 90 -9.63 -11.83 40.61
N LYS A 91 -10.60 -10.91 40.58
CA LYS A 91 -11.94 -11.31 40.13
C LYS A 91 -11.77 -11.73 38.68
N PRO A 92 -12.06 -12.98 38.30
CA PRO A 92 -12.04 -13.37 36.91
C PRO A 92 -13.01 -12.45 36.19
N VAL A 93 -12.52 -11.69 35.22
CA VAL A 93 -13.39 -11.05 34.24
C VAL A 93 -14.02 -12.21 33.49
N HIS A 94 -15.28 -12.52 33.82
CA HIS A 94 -16.10 -13.34 32.95
C HIS A 94 -16.32 -12.53 31.67
N LEU A 95 -15.45 -12.76 30.68
CA LEU A 95 -15.79 -12.48 29.30
C LEU A 95 -16.95 -13.41 28.98
N ASP A 96 -18.17 -12.86 28.99
CA ASP A 96 -19.36 -13.55 28.52
C ASP A 96 -19.21 -13.78 27.02
N SER A 97 -18.43 -14.81 26.66
CA SER A 97 -18.07 -15.19 25.29
C SER A 97 -19.27 -15.57 24.42
N LYS A 98 -20.50 -15.48 24.96
CA LYS A 98 -21.73 -15.83 24.27
C LYS A 98 -22.66 -14.66 23.99
N LYS A 99 -22.44 -13.44 24.50
CA LYS A 99 -23.51 -12.43 24.50
C LYS A 99 -23.40 -11.20 23.59
N GLU A 100 -22.26 -10.85 22.99
CA GLU A 100 -22.24 -9.67 22.08
C GLU A 100 -21.44 -9.85 20.78
N TYR A 101 -20.46 -10.76 20.70
CA TYR A 101 -19.67 -10.95 19.47
C TYR A 101 -20.35 -11.83 18.40
N SER A 102 -21.38 -12.60 18.75
CA SER A 102 -22.00 -13.55 17.81
C SER A 102 -23.16 -12.96 17.00
N ALA A 103 -23.64 -11.76 17.31
CA ALA A 103 -24.77 -11.15 16.60
C ALA A 103 -24.33 -10.53 15.25
N HIS A 104 -23.12 -9.97 15.16
CA HIS A 104 -22.64 -9.33 13.93
C HIS A 104 -22.02 -10.31 12.93
N LEU A 105 -21.32 -11.36 13.38
CA LEU A 105 -20.69 -12.32 12.46
C LEU A 105 -21.67 -13.35 11.87
N ARG A 106 -22.73 -13.72 12.60
CA ARG A 106 -23.73 -14.68 12.08
C ARG A 106 -24.39 -14.16 10.80
N ASN A 107 -24.59 -12.85 10.66
CA ASN A 107 -25.27 -12.32 9.49
C ASN A 107 -24.38 -12.15 8.25
N ILE A 108 -23.05 -12.21 8.35
CA ILE A 108 -22.19 -11.91 7.20
C ILE A 108 -21.85 -13.18 6.40
N VAL A 109 -21.76 -14.33 7.06
CA VAL A 109 -21.47 -15.62 6.40
C VAL A 109 -22.73 -16.49 6.24
N ASP A 110 -23.73 -16.36 7.14
CA ASP A 110 -25.05 -17.01 6.94
C ASP A 110 -26.02 -16.17 6.08
N ALA A 111 -25.67 -14.94 5.69
CA ALA A 111 -26.30 -14.26 4.54
C ALA A 111 -25.77 -14.78 3.20
N ALA A 112 -25.48 -16.09 3.12
CA ALA A 112 -25.99 -16.83 1.99
C ALA A 112 -27.53 -16.66 1.98
N GLU A 113 -27.99 -15.50 1.50
CA GLU A 113 -29.22 -15.43 0.73
C GLU A 113 -29.27 -16.71 -0.10
N PRO A 114 -30.37 -17.47 -0.05
CA PRO A 114 -30.44 -18.77 -0.72
C PRO A 114 -29.92 -18.57 -2.13
N VAL A 115 -28.95 -19.40 -2.52
CA VAL A 115 -28.40 -19.44 -3.89
C VAL A 115 -29.58 -19.30 -4.85
N GLY A 116 -29.77 -18.11 -5.44
CA GLY A 116 -30.87 -17.90 -6.39
C GLY A 116 -31.87 -16.76 -6.20
N LYS A 117 -31.66 -15.73 -5.36
CA LYS A 117 -32.19 -14.40 -5.74
C LYS A 117 -31.10 -13.66 -6.49
N SER A 118 -31.11 -13.77 -7.83
CA SER A 118 -30.30 -12.90 -8.66
C SER A 118 -30.60 -11.47 -8.26
N LEU A 119 -29.61 -10.72 -7.77
CA LEU A 119 -29.77 -9.30 -7.50
C LEU A 119 -30.19 -8.65 -8.82
N ASN A 120 -31.47 -8.27 -8.94
CA ASN A 120 -31.95 -7.66 -10.16
C ASN A 120 -31.44 -6.22 -10.17
N LEU A 121 -30.35 -6.00 -10.89
CA LEU A 121 -29.67 -4.70 -10.95
C LEU A 121 -30.59 -3.57 -11.43
N SER A 122 -31.63 -3.91 -12.19
CA SER A 122 -32.65 -2.97 -12.67
C SER A 122 -33.49 -2.35 -11.54
N ASP A 123 -33.51 -2.98 -10.36
CA ASP A 123 -34.28 -2.53 -9.20
C ASP A 123 -33.45 -1.61 -8.27
N LEU A 124 -32.13 -1.49 -8.50
CA LEU A 124 -31.26 -0.60 -7.74
C LEU A 124 -31.30 0.82 -8.31
N PRO A 125 -31.40 1.87 -7.47
CA PRO A 125 -31.09 3.22 -7.88
C PRO A 125 -29.67 3.28 -8.46
N VAL A 126 -29.48 4.10 -9.48
CA VAL A 126 -28.17 4.29 -10.12
C VAL A 126 -27.55 5.58 -9.61
N GLU A 127 -26.33 5.50 -9.10
CA GLU A 127 -25.54 6.65 -8.65
C GLU A 127 -24.20 6.69 -9.40
N GLU A 128 -23.72 7.89 -9.72
CA GLU A 128 -22.35 8.09 -10.21
C GLU A 128 -21.43 8.32 -9.00
N ALA A 129 -20.30 7.61 -8.95
CA ALA A 129 -19.35 7.78 -7.86
C ALA A 129 -18.74 9.18 -7.84
N GLN A 130 -18.77 9.83 -6.68
CA GLN A 130 -18.05 11.07 -6.44
C GLN A 130 -16.57 10.75 -6.19
N LEU A 131 -15.78 10.68 -7.26
CA LEU A 131 -14.35 10.40 -7.17
C LEU A 131 -13.57 11.66 -6.75
N THR A 132 -12.70 11.52 -5.75
CA THR A 132 -11.83 12.62 -5.30
C THR A 132 -10.36 12.30 -5.46
N SER A 133 -9.61 13.34 -5.78
CA SER A 133 -8.15 13.34 -5.87
C SER A 133 -7.53 13.50 -4.49
N ALA A 134 -6.48 12.73 -4.18
CA ALA A 134 -5.73 12.92 -2.96
C ALA A 134 -5.22 14.37 -2.85
N PRO A 135 -5.29 15.01 -1.66
CA PRO A 135 -5.62 14.40 -0.37
C PRO A 135 -7.12 14.44 0.00
N ASN A 136 -8.02 14.76 -0.93
CA ASN A 136 -9.45 14.89 -0.62
C ASN A 136 -10.18 13.54 -0.58
N VAL A 137 -11.22 13.46 0.24
CA VAL A 137 -12.10 12.27 0.39
C VAL A 137 -13.52 12.65 -0.06
N PRO A 138 -14.30 11.74 -0.69
CA PRO A 138 -15.69 12.01 -1.05
C PRO A 138 -16.54 12.22 0.22
N PRO A 139 -17.67 12.93 0.15
CA PRO A 139 -18.51 13.17 1.32
C PRO A 139 -19.03 11.85 1.94
N PRO A 140 -19.32 11.82 3.26
CA PRO A 140 -19.93 10.65 3.89
C PRO A 140 -21.27 10.26 3.26
N ILE A 141 -21.53 8.95 3.19
CA ILE A 141 -22.77 8.43 2.60
C ILE A 141 -23.89 8.57 3.64
N THR A 142 -24.97 9.25 3.25
CA THR A 142 -26.15 9.48 4.10
C THR A 142 -27.33 8.56 3.78
N ARG A 143 -27.32 7.87 2.65
CA ARG A 143 -28.36 6.90 2.28
C ARG A 143 -28.24 5.61 3.10
N ASP A 144 -29.39 4.94 3.24
CA ASP A 144 -29.62 3.73 4.03
C ASP A 144 -29.92 2.48 3.18
N HIS A 145 -29.88 2.60 1.85
CA HIS A 145 -30.17 1.51 0.90
C HIS A 145 -29.02 1.32 -0.10
N PRO A 146 -28.88 0.11 -0.68
CA PRO A 146 -27.86 -0.17 -1.69
C PRO A 146 -28.19 0.45 -3.05
N VAL A 147 -27.16 0.73 -3.86
CA VAL A 147 -27.29 1.29 -5.21
C VAL A 147 -26.39 0.56 -6.21
N LEU A 148 -26.67 0.74 -7.50
CA LEU A 148 -25.71 0.48 -8.57
C LEU A 148 -24.80 1.70 -8.71
N LEU A 149 -23.61 1.63 -8.11
CA LEU A 149 -22.64 2.72 -8.08
C LEU A 149 -21.70 2.61 -9.29
N LYS A 150 -21.81 3.56 -10.21
CA LYS A 150 -20.97 3.63 -11.41
C LYS A 150 -19.61 4.27 -11.09
N VAL A 151 -18.54 3.55 -11.43
CA VAL A 151 -17.17 3.95 -11.14
C VAL A 151 -16.36 3.95 -12.45
N PRO A 152 -16.31 5.09 -13.17
CA PRO A 152 -15.49 5.22 -14.36
C PRO A 152 -14.03 5.49 -14.00
N LEU A 153 -13.14 4.58 -14.43
CA LEU A 153 -11.70 4.74 -14.34
C LEU A 153 -11.07 4.76 -15.74
N THR A 154 -10.05 5.59 -15.93
CA THR A 154 -9.28 5.68 -17.17
C THR A 154 -7.80 5.50 -16.86
N THR A 155 -7.12 4.57 -17.52
CA THR A 155 -5.67 4.40 -17.36
C THR A 155 -4.89 5.24 -18.35
N THR A 156 -3.82 5.86 -17.88
CA THR A 156 -2.87 6.63 -18.72
C THR A 156 -1.47 6.59 -18.13
N THR A 157 -0.46 6.80 -18.98
CA THR A 157 0.89 7.16 -18.54
C THR A 157 1.04 8.69 -18.46
N LYS A 158 1.76 9.17 -17.44
CA LYS A 158 2.03 10.59 -17.21
C LYS A 158 3.44 10.81 -16.69
N ILE A 159 4.21 11.63 -17.40
CA ILE A 159 5.45 12.17 -16.86
C ILE A 159 5.09 13.19 -15.77
N LYS A 160 5.45 12.89 -14.52
CA LYS A 160 5.21 13.74 -13.36
C LYS A 160 6.49 14.01 -12.57
N GLN A 161 6.49 15.08 -11.78
CA GLN A 161 7.56 15.34 -10.84
C GLN A 161 7.53 14.27 -9.73
N LEU A 162 8.64 13.57 -9.52
CA LEU A 162 8.78 12.55 -8.47
C LEU A 162 9.52 13.11 -7.26
N THR A 163 10.71 13.67 -7.49
CA THR A 163 11.53 14.35 -6.47
C THR A 163 11.70 15.82 -6.80
N SER A 164 12.39 16.59 -5.96
CA SER A 164 12.80 17.96 -6.34
C SER A 164 13.65 18.05 -7.62
N THR A 165 14.31 16.94 -8.01
CA THR A 165 15.27 16.91 -9.13
C THR A 165 14.74 16.14 -10.34
N TYR A 166 14.02 15.04 -10.11
CA TYR A 166 13.68 14.08 -11.15
C TYR A 166 12.18 13.98 -11.41
N LYS A 167 11.84 13.86 -12.70
CA LYS A 167 10.55 13.42 -13.21
C LYS A 167 10.57 11.92 -13.46
N TYR A 168 9.39 11.31 -13.45
CA TYR A 168 9.19 9.89 -13.64
C TYR A 168 7.92 9.65 -14.47
N GLU A 169 7.91 8.63 -15.31
CA GLU A 169 6.69 8.20 -16.00
C GLU A 169 5.83 7.36 -15.06
N GLN A 170 4.76 7.96 -14.53
CA GLN A 170 3.80 7.28 -13.68
C GLN A 170 2.69 6.65 -14.51
N TRP A 171 2.30 5.44 -14.14
CA TRP A 171 1.13 4.75 -14.66
C TRP A 171 -0.01 4.99 -13.70
N THR A 172 -1.14 5.46 -14.22
CA THR A 172 -2.16 6.10 -13.38
C THR A 172 -3.54 5.59 -13.68
N PHE A 173 -4.41 5.66 -12.66
CA PHE A 173 -5.85 5.73 -12.87
C PHE A 173 -6.27 7.20 -12.74
N ASN A 174 -7.04 7.70 -13.70
CA ASN A 174 -7.53 9.07 -13.80
C ASN A 174 -6.42 10.15 -13.73
N ASN A 175 -5.26 9.87 -14.34
CA ASN A 175 -4.11 10.77 -14.44
C ASN A 175 -3.45 11.11 -13.09
N GLN A 176 -3.69 10.33 -12.03
CA GLN A 176 -3.22 10.62 -10.68
C GLN A 176 -2.56 9.43 -9.99
N VAL A 177 -1.69 9.75 -9.03
CA VAL A 177 -1.08 8.82 -8.09
C VAL A 177 -1.22 9.44 -6.69
N PRO A 178 -1.88 8.77 -5.74
CA PRO A 178 -2.69 7.58 -5.96
C PRO A 178 -3.89 7.87 -6.86
N ALA A 179 -4.52 6.81 -7.30
CA ALA A 179 -5.81 6.82 -7.98
C ALA A 179 -6.92 7.41 -7.10
N PRO A 180 -8.05 7.86 -7.70
CA PRO A 180 -9.10 8.53 -6.96
C PRO A 180 -9.66 7.70 -5.80
N PHE A 181 -10.02 8.36 -4.71
CA PHE A 181 -10.68 7.67 -3.61
C PHE A 181 -12.09 7.26 -4.01
N ILE A 182 -12.46 6.00 -3.73
CA ILE A 182 -13.83 5.49 -3.94
C ILE A 182 -14.48 5.36 -2.57
N ARG A 183 -15.67 5.95 -2.40
CA ARG A 183 -16.50 5.77 -1.19
C ARG A 183 -17.79 5.08 -1.59
N ALA A 184 -18.04 3.94 -0.97
CA ALA A 184 -19.21 3.10 -1.22
C ALA A 184 -19.77 2.56 0.11
N ARG A 185 -20.88 1.85 0.05
CA ARG A 185 -21.55 1.23 1.21
C ARG A 185 -21.66 -0.28 0.99
N VAL A 186 -21.64 -1.05 2.08
CA VAL A 186 -22.01 -2.47 2.03
C VAL A 186 -23.39 -2.61 1.37
N GLY A 187 -23.51 -3.64 0.52
CA GLY A 187 -24.70 -3.92 -0.27
C GLY A 187 -24.71 -3.26 -1.65
N ASP A 188 -23.93 -2.20 -1.88
CA ASP A 188 -23.80 -1.58 -3.20
C ASP A 188 -23.26 -2.57 -4.23
N VAL A 189 -23.67 -2.39 -5.49
CA VAL A 189 -23.02 -3.02 -6.64
C VAL A 189 -22.18 -1.97 -7.34
N ILE A 190 -20.86 -2.14 -7.30
CA ILE A 190 -19.93 -1.32 -8.09
C ILE A 190 -20.02 -1.78 -9.55
N GLU A 191 -20.41 -0.89 -10.46
CA GLU A 191 -20.19 -1.03 -11.90
C GLU A 191 -18.91 -0.28 -12.27
N LEU A 192 -17.79 -1.00 -12.31
CA LEU A 192 -16.49 -0.43 -12.65
C LEU A 192 -16.29 -0.49 -14.16
N SER A 193 -16.12 0.67 -14.80
CA SER A 193 -15.74 0.77 -16.21
C SER A 193 -14.30 1.23 -16.31
N LEU A 194 -13.43 0.38 -16.86
CA LEU A 194 -12.01 0.68 -17.08
C LEU A 194 -11.76 0.94 -18.57
N THR A 195 -11.47 2.19 -18.91
CA THR A 195 -11.02 2.58 -20.24
C THR A 195 -9.50 2.70 -20.27
N ASN A 196 -8.83 1.89 -21.09
CA ASN A 196 -7.38 1.96 -21.21
C ASN A 196 -6.93 2.93 -22.30
N LYS A 197 -6.19 3.98 -21.92
CA LYS A 197 -5.58 4.97 -22.82
C LYS A 197 -4.06 5.03 -22.68
N ASP A 198 -3.43 3.94 -22.21
CA ASP A 198 -1.99 3.80 -22.23
C ASP A 198 -1.49 3.57 -23.66
N VAL A 199 -0.93 4.62 -24.26
CA VAL A 199 -0.38 4.62 -25.64
C VAL A 199 0.88 3.78 -25.81
N THR A 200 1.47 3.28 -24.73
CA THR A 200 2.62 2.37 -24.77
C THR A 200 2.20 0.91 -25.04
N GLY A 201 0.89 0.63 -24.98
CA GLY A 201 0.32 -0.67 -25.31
C GLY A 201 0.25 -1.65 -24.13
N ASN A 202 0.52 -1.23 -22.89
CA ASN A 202 0.36 -2.12 -21.75
C ASN A 202 -1.12 -2.41 -21.47
N PRO A 203 -1.50 -3.68 -21.22
CA PRO A 203 -2.81 -3.98 -20.69
C PRO A 203 -2.91 -3.52 -19.24
N HIS A 204 -4.11 -3.10 -18.84
CA HIS A 204 -4.40 -2.74 -17.46
C HIS A 204 -5.71 -3.37 -16.99
N ASN A 205 -5.81 -3.60 -15.69
CA ASN A 205 -7.00 -4.12 -15.03
C ASN A 205 -7.10 -3.57 -13.60
N ILE A 206 -8.11 -4.01 -12.85
CA ILE A 206 -8.29 -3.67 -11.45
C ILE A 206 -8.41 -4.96 -10.64
N ASP A 207 -7.52 -5.14 -9.69
CA ASP A 207 -7.71 -5.96 -8.50
C ASP A 207 -8.11 -5.02 -7.35
N CYS A 208 -9.31 -5.20 -6.81
CA CYS A 208 -9.82 -4.44 -5.69
C CYS A 208 -10.06 -5.37 -4.51
N HIS A 209 -9.40 -5.11 -3.38
CA HIS A 209 -9.44 -6.00 -2.21
C HIS A 209 -10.81 -5.99 -1.51
N ALA A 210 -11.69 -5.05 -1.85
CA ALA A 210 -13.10 -5.06 -1.42
C ALA A 210 -13.98 -6.01 -2.26
N PHE A 211 -13.52 -6.47 -3.43
CA PHE A 211 -14.30 -7.32 -4.32
C PHE A 211 -14.10 -8.79 -3.97
N THR A 212 -15.20 -9.51 -3.76
CA THR A 212 -15.17 -10.96 -3.53
C THR A 212 -15.26 -11.69 -4.86
N GLY A 213 -14.13 -12.23 -5.33
CA GLY A 213 -14.04 -13.02 -6.55
C GLY A 213 -12.60 -13.19 -7.03
N PRO A 214 -12.35 -14.05 -8.03
CA PRO A 214 -11.00 -14.28 -8.56
C PRO A 214 -10.31 -12.98 -9.00
N GLY A 215 -9.09 -12.78 -8.49
CA GLY A 215 -8.24 -11.63 -8.82
C GLY A 215 -8.85 -10.26 -8.50
N GLY A 216 -9.82 -10.19 -7.58
CA GLY A 216 -10.47 -8.94 -7.18
C GLY A 216 -11.07 -8.14 -8.34
N GLY A 217 -11.51 -8.83 -9.41
CA GLY A 217 -12.06 -8.21 -10.62
C GLY A 217 -11.10 -8.08 -11.80
N ALA A 218 -9.83 -8.46 -11.65
CA ALA A 218 -8.80 -8.27 -12.68
C ALA A 218 -9.17 -8.96 -14.01
N SER A 219 -9.66 -10.20 -13.95
CA SER A 219 -10.03 -10.96 -15.16
C SER A 219 -11.23 -10.36 -15.91
N LEU A 220 -12.11 -9.63 -15.23
CA LEU A 220 -13.29 -9.00 -15.84
C LEU A 220 -12.99 -7.58 -16.35
N THR A 221 -11.89 -6.98 -15.91
CA THR A 221 -11.53 -5.59 -16.19
C THR A 221 -10.28 -5.44 -17.04
N THR A 222 -9.67 -6.55 -17.50
CA THR A 222 -8.47 -6.52 -18.35
C THR A 222 -8.76 -5.90 -19.71
N ALA A 223 -8.25 -4.68 -19.90
CA ALA A 223 -8.42 -3.85 -21.08
C ALA A 223 -7.07 -3.62 -21.77
N GLU A 224 -6.99 -4.00 -23.05
CA GLU A 224 -5.91 -3.58 -23.95
C GLU A 224 -6.02 -2.09 -24.29
N GLU A 225 -5.00 -1.52 -24.91
CA GLU A 225 -5.02 -0.13 -25.38
C GLU A 225 -6.32 0.18 -26.17
N ASN A 226 -6.94 1.31 -25.85
CA ASN A 226 -8.20 1.81 -26.41
C ASN A 226 -9.42 0.93 -26.16
N GLN A 227 -9.33 -0.11 -25.33
CA GLN A 227 -10.49 -0.89 -24.91
C GLN A 227 -11.16 -0.28 -23.68
N ASN A 228 -12.48 -0.50 -23.58
CA ASN A 228 -13.25 -0.29 -22.37
C ASN A 228 -13.80 -1.64 -21.89
N LYS A 229 -13.63 -1.94 -20.60
CA LYS A 229 -14.16 -3.14 -19.96
C LYS A 229 -14.99 -2.77 -18.75
N THR A 230 -16.08 -3.49 -18.53
CA THR A 230 -16.99 -3.22 -17.42
C THR A 230 -17.21 -4.47 -16.61
N GLY A 231 -16.97 -4.38 -15.30
CA GLY A 231 -17.24 -5.43 -14.32
C GLY A 231 -18.26 -4.94 -13.28
N ARG A 232 -19.00 -5.87 -12.68
CA ARG A 232 -19.97 -5.57 -11.62
C ARG A 232 -19.67 -6.40 -10.38
N PHE A 233 -19.58 -5.73 -9.22
CA PHE A 233 -19.12 -6.34 -7.98
C PHE A 233 -19.98 -5.89 -6.81
N LYS A 234 -20.68 -6.82 -6.16
CA LYS A 234 -21.42 -6.52 -4.93
C LYS A 234 -20.43 -6.40 -3.76
N LEU A 235 -20.54 -5.33 -2.99
CA LEU A 235 -19.73 -5.11 -1.80
C LEU A 235 -20.34 -5.84 -0.60
N LEU A 236 -19.60 -6.82 -0.08
CA LEU A 236 -20.08 -7.69 0.99
C LEU A 236 -19.56 -7.27 2.37
N TYR A 237 -18.38 -6.68 2.43
CA TYR A 237 -17.66 -6.43 3.67
C TYR A 237 -17.30 -4.95 3.80
N PRO A 238 -17.56 -4.33 4.98
CA PRO A 238 -17.11 -2.98 5.26
C PRO A 238 -15.60 -2.96 5.59
N GLY A 239 -14.97 -1.82 5.36
CA GLY A 239 -13.55 -1.63 5.62
C GLY A 239 -12.90 -0.58 4.74
N LEU A 240 -11.60 -0.41 4.91
CA LEU A 240 -10.74 0.35 4.00
C LEU A 240 -9.83 -0.61 3.25
N PHE A 241 -9.92 -0.61 1.94
CA PHE A 241 -9.24 -1.57 1.06
C PHE A 241 -8.42 -0.86 0.00
N ILE A 242 -7.33 -1.51 -0.42
CA ILE A 242 -6.59 -1.09 -1.61
C ILE A 242 -7.30 -1.62 -2.85
N TYR A 243 -7.22 -0.85 -3.94
CA TYR A 243 -7.33 -1.39 -5.28
C TYR A 243 -6.08 -1.03 -6.08
N HIS A 244 -5.64 -1.90 -6.97
CA HIS A 244 -4.45 -1.68 -7.79
C HIS A 244 -4.56 -2.42 -9.12
N CYS A 245 -3.65 -2.11 -10.05
CA CYS A 245 -3.52 -2.91 -11.27
C CYS A 245 -2.87 -4.26 -10.95
N ALA A 246 -3.35 -5.32 -11.59
CA ALA A 246 -2.85 -6.69 -11.51
C ALA A 246 -2.61 -7.30 -12.91
N ALA A 247 -2.40 -6.47 -13.93
CA ALA A 247 -1.88 -6.91 -15.21
C ALA A 247 -0.41 -7.35 -15.06
N ALA A 248 0.03 -8.30 -15.89
CA ALA A 248 1.39 -8.82 -15.80
C ALA A 248 2.41 -7.88 -16.48
N PRO A 249 3.57 -7.60 -15.86
CA PRO A 249 4.00 -8.04 -14.53
C PRO A 249 3.47 -7.14 -13.40
N VAL A 250 2.63 -7.70 -12.52
CA VAL A 250 1.94 -7.01 -11.42
C VAL A 250 2.81 -6.01 -10.64
N PRO A 251 4.01 -6.39 -10.14
CA PRO A 251 4.80 -5.47 -9.32
C PRO A 251 5.22 -4.19 -10.06
N VAL A 252 5.41 -4.25 -11.39
CA VAL A 252 5.80 -3.06 -12.18
C VAL A 252 4.64 -2.08 -12.28
N HIS A 253 3.42 -2.57 -12.48
CA HIS A 253 2.23 -1.71 -12.52
C HIS A 253 2.00 -0.99 -11.19
N ILE A 254 2.16 -1.71 -10.07
CA ILE A 254 2.05 -1.13 -8.73
C ILE A 254 3.18 -0.11 -8.51
N ALA A 255 4.44 -0.49 -8.76
CA ALA A 255 5.60 0.38 -8.58
C ALA A 255 5.53 1.68 -9.40
N ASN A 256 4.83 1.67 -10.55
CA ASN A 256 4.66 2.84 -11.39
C ASN A 256 3.50 3.76 -10.98
N GLY A 257 2.70 3.42 -9.95
CA GLY A 257 1.69 4.32 -9.41
C GLY A 257 0.23 3.84 -9.50
N MET A 258 -0.02 2.62 -9.99
CA MET A 258 -1.39 2.15 -10.25
C MET A 258 -2.06 1.55 -9.01
N TYR A 259 -2.41 2.39 -8.04
CA TYR A 259 -3.07 2.00 -6.79
C TYR A 259 -3.96 3.12 -6.23
N GLY A 260 -4.99 2.76 -5.48
CA GLY A 260 -5.85 3.68 -4.76
C GLY A 260 -6.57 3.02 -3.58
N LEU A 261 -7.42 3.79 -2.90
CA LEU A 261 -8.24 3.31 -1.79
C LEU A 261 -9.74 3.32 -2.11
N ILE A 262 -10.42 2.29 -1.64
CA ILE A 262 -11.87 2.24 -1.50
C ILE A 262 -12.25 2.07 -0.03
N TYR A 263 -13.11 2.97 0.46
CA TYR A 263 -13.78 2.81 1.75
C TYR A 263 -15.20 2.30 1.54
N VAL A 264 -15.50 1.19 2.19
CA VAL A 264 -16.82 0.56 2.21
C VAL A 264 -17.45 0.81 3.58
N GLN A 265 -18.40 1.74 3.62
CA GLN A 265 -19.16 2.08 4.81
C GLN A 265 -20.03 0.90 5.27
N PRO A 266 -20.06 0.55 6.57
CA PRO A 266 -21.00 -0.40 7.14
C PRO A 266 -22.47 -0.06 6.82
N GLU A 267 -23.35 -1.06 6.85
CA GLU A 267 -24.79 -0.82 6.68
C GLU A 267 -25.38 -0.04 7.85
N GLU A 268 -24.95 -0.40 9.05
CA GLU A 268 -25.29 0.16 10.35
C GLU A 268 -23.99 0.62 11.03
N ASP A 269 -24.07 1.60 11.92
CA ASP A 269 -22.92 2.12 12.67
C ASP A 269 -21.75 2.61 11.78
N PRO A 270 -21.97 3.62 10.91
CA PRO A 270 -20.89 4.22 10.15
C PRO A 270 -19.85 4.86 11.08
N LEU A 271 -18.62 5.02 10.57
CA LEU A 271 -17.56 5.69 11.32
C LEU A 271 -18.02 7.03 11.91
N PRO A 272 -17.62 7.36 13.16
CA PRO A 272 -18.01 8.62 13.78
C PRO A 272 -17.65 9.83 12.93
N LYS A 273 -18.49 10.88 12.99
CA LYS A 273 -18.23 12.15 12.31
C LYS A 273 -16.93 12.78 12.81
N VAL A 274 -16.21 13.39 11.89
CA VAL A 274 -15.00 14.20 12.13
C VAL A 274 -15.12 15.51 11.35
N ASP A 275 -14.32 16.51 11.69
CA ASP A 275 -14.35 17.82 11.06
C ASP A 275 -13.60 17.84 9.71
N LYS A 276 -12.53 17.03 9.59
CA LYS A 276 -11.71 16.88 8.38
C LYS A 276 -11.44 15.42 8.06
N GLU A 277 -11.52 15.06 6.79
CA GLU A 277 -11.09 13.75 6.27
C GLU A 277 -10.02 13.95 5.19
N TYR A 278 -8.96 13.14 5.24
CA TYR A 278 -7.86 13.15 4.29
C TYR A 278 -7.55 11.76 3.74
N TYR A 279 -7.11 11.74 2.48
CA TYR A 279 -6.66 10.57 1.76
C TYR A 279 -5.15 10.65 1.56
N VAL A 280 -4.43 9.68 2.14
CA VAL A 280 -2.97 9.60 2.02
C VAL A 280 -2.59 8.17 1.64
N MET A 281 -1.79 8.02 0.59
CA MET A 281 -1.13 6.74 0.30
C MET A 281 0.38 6.89 0.31
N GLN A 282 1.03 5.98 1.03
CA GLN A 282 2.45 5.76 0.89
C GLN A 282 2.74 4.77 -0.24
N SER A 283 3.83 5.03 -0.93
CA SER A 283 4.37 4.16 -1.98
C SER A 283 5.85 4.41 -2.13
N GLU A 284 6.58 3.41 -2.60
CA GLU A 284 7.96 3.60 -3.02
C GLU A 284 8.16 3.44 -4.53
N PHE A 285 9.09 4.21 -5.08
CA PHE A 285 9.49 4.21 -6.48
C PHE A 285 10.95 3.78 -6.60
N TYR A 286 11.24 3.07 -7.68
CA TYR A 286 12.54 2.50 -7.99
C TYR A 286 12.96 3.03 -9.34
N HIS A 287 14.08 3.72 -9.43
CA HIS A 287 14.53 4.28 -10.69
C HIS A 287 16.01 4.03 -10.95
N GLU A 288 16.36 3.91 -12.22
CA GLU A 288 17.75 3.84 -12.64
C GLU A 288 18.42 5.22 -12.44
N PRO A 289 19.77 5.28 -12.33
CA PRO A 289 20.48 6.55 -12.39
C PRO A 289 20.09 7.32 -13.65
N PRO A 290 20.02 8.67 -13.60
CA PRO A 290 19.66 9.47 -14.77
C PRO A 290 20.66 9.25 -15.90
N GLU A 291 20.15 9.09 -17.12
CA GLU A 291 20.98 8.98 -18.31
C GLU A 291 21.80 10.25 -18.55
N ILE A 292 22.93 10.12 -19.25
CA ILE A 292 23.71 11.27 -19.72
C ILE A 292 23.26 11.59 -21.14
N GLU A 293 22.70 12.78 -21.32
CA GLU A 293 22.29 13.31 -22.62
C GLU A 293 23.52 13.61 -23.50
N GLU A 294 23.31 13.76 -24.81
CA GLU A 294 24.38 14.08 -25.79
C GLU A 294 25.15 15.37 -25.43
N ASN A 295 24.51 16.30 -24.73
CA ASN A 295 25.10 17.55 -24.26
C ASN A 295 25.97 17.38 -22.97
N GLY A 296 26.13 16.14 -22.47
CA GLY A 296 26.89 15.81 -21.27
C GLY A 296 26.15 16.05 -19.94
N LYS A 297 24.90 16.50 -19.96
CA LYS A 297 24.09 16.73 -18.75
C LYS A 297 23.32 15.47 -18.37
N ARG A 298 22.98 15.37 -17.08
CA ARG A 298 22.08 14.33 -16.57
C ARG A 298 20.64 14.65 -16.97
N SER A 299 19.93 13.64 -17.47
CA SER A 299 18.49 13.73 -17.73
C SER A 299 17.73 14.12 -16.47
N SER A 300 16.69 14.93 -16.65
CA SER A 300 15.71 15.23 -15.60
C SER A 300 14.62 14.16 -15.49
N LEU A 301 14.57 13.20 -16.41
CA LEU A 301 13.67 12.05 -16.40
C LEU A 301 14.47 10.81 -16.01
N VAL A 302 13.97 10.07 -15.03
CA VAL A 302 14.50 8.76 -14.61
C VAL A 302 13.50 7.65 -14.93
N GLU A 303 14.02 6.47 -15.24
CA GLU A 303 13.23 5.31 -15.67
C GLU A 303 13.14 4.25 -14.58
N PHE A 304 12.13 3.37 -14.64
CA PHE A 304 11.94 2.31 -13.65
C PHE A 304 13.15 1.35 -13.54
N SER A 305 13.57 1.05 -12.31
CA SER A 305 14.60 0.03 -12.04
C SER A 305 14.00 -1.26 -11.48
N TYR A 306 13.82 -2.26 -12.35
CA TYR A 306 13.42 -3.61 -11.92
C TYR A 306 14.42 -4.25 -10.94
N PRO A 307 15.77 -4.13 -11.14
CA PRO A 307 16.73 -4.67 -10.19
C PRO A 307 16.65 -4.04 -8.80
N ASN A 308 16.44 -2.72 -8.68
CA ASN A 308 16.26 -2.06 -7.38
C ASN A 308 14.96 -2.52 -6.72
N ALA A 309 13.88 -2.62 -7.49
CA ALA A 309 12.59 -3.14 -7.02
C ALA A 309 12.69 -4.56 -6.47
N LEU A 310 13.41 -5.45 -7.16
CA LEU A 310 13.61 -6.84 -6.71
C LEU A 310 14.45 -6.94 -5.44
N ARG A 311 15.33 -5.97 -5.18
CA ARG A 311 16.14 -5.90 -3.94
C ARG A 311 15.44 -5.16 -2.80
N GLU A 312 14.23 -4.64 -3.04
CA GLU A 312 13.49 -3.79 -2.10
C GLU A 312 14.31 -2.56 -1.65
N ASP A 313 15.12 -2.01 -2.57
CA ASP A 313 15.96 -0.85 -2.32
C ASP A 313 15.45 0.36 -3.12
N PRO A 314 14.41 1.06 -2.63
CA PRO A 314 13.81 2.16 -3.39
C PRO A 314 14.67 3.41 -3.33
N ASP A 315 14.68 4.15 -4.42
CA ASP A 315 15.30 5.46 -4.48
C ASP A 315 14.44 6.50 -3.75
N VAL A 316 13.11 6.34 -3.80
CA VAL A 316 12.14 7.31 -3.30
C VAL A 316 11.03 6.59 -2.53
N VAL A 317 10.64 7.11 -1.37
CA VAL A 317 9.47 6.67 -0.59
C VAL A 317 8.65 7.91 -0.28
N VAL A 318 7.41 7.99 -0.76
CA VAL A 318 6.65 9.25 -0.76
C VAL A 318 5.20 9.03 -0.36
N PHE A 319 4.56 10.12 0.09
CA PHE A 319 3.12 10.20 0.16
C PHE A 319 2.57 10.79 -1.12
N ASN A 320 1.44 10.28 -1.58
CA ASN A 320 0.68 10.83 -2.71
C ASN A 320 1.49 11.03 -4.00
N GLY A 321 2.43 10.11 -4.27
CA GLY A 321 3.10 9.96 -5.56
C GLY A 321 4.30 10.88 -5.82
N SER A 322 4.63 11.84 -4.95
CA SER A 322 5.84 12.66 -5.09
C SER A 322 6.34 13.22 -3.75
N GLU A 323 7.62 13.59 -3.70
CA GLU A 323 8.22 14.25 -2.52
C GLU A 323 7.54 15.56 -2.16
N THR A 324 6.83 16.18 -3.10
CA THR A 324 6.21 17.51 -2.95
C THR A 324 4.71 17.45 -2.66
N ALA A 325 4.10 16.27 -2.64
CA ALA A 325 2.65 16.15 -2.64
C ALA A 325 1.98 16.65 -1.35
N LEU A 326 2.67 16.53 -0.21
CA LEU A 326 2.18 16.94 1.11
C LEU A 326 3.17 17.87 1.85
N THR A 327 4.01 18.61 1.11
CA THR A 327 5.02 19.51 1.70
C THR A 327 4.45 20.90 2.02
N MET A 328 5.32 21.86 2.33
CA MET A 328 4.95 23.22 2.73
C MET A 328 4.11 23.97 1.68
N ASP A 329 4.24 23.61 0.41
CA ASP A 329 3.44 24.20 -0.67
C ASP A 329 2.01 23.64 -0.69
N HIS A 330 1.84 22.40 -0.24
CA HIS A 330 0.59 21.64 -0.29
C HIS A 330 0.29 20.89 1.04
N PRO A 331 0.32 21.59 2.20
CA PRO A 331 0.08 20.93 3.48
C PRO A 331 -1.41 20.59 3.62
N LEU A 332 -1.68 19.56 4.41
CA LEU A 332 -3.02 19.35 4.97
C LEU A 332 -3.34 20.51 5.95
N LYS A 333 -4.61 20.84 6.14
CA LYS A 333 -5.02 22.07 6.85
C LYS A 333 -6.13 21.83 7.86
N ALA A 334 -5.91 22.21 9.10
CA ALA A 334 -6.95 22.16 10.13
C ALA A 334 -6.90 23.39 11.03
N THR A 335 -7.87 23.47 11.93
CA THR A 335 -7.96 24.49 12.98
C THR A 335 -7.88 23.81 14.34
N ALA A 336 -7.23 24.44 15.30
CA ALA A 336 -7.17 23.96 16.68
C ALA A 336 -8.60 23.76 17.22
N GLY A 337 -8.85 22.57 17.76
CA GLY A 337 -10.17 22.08 18.16
C GLY A 337 -10.74 21.01 17.24
N GLU A 338 -10.39 21.02 15.95
CA GLU A 338 -10.91 20.09 14.95
C GLU A 338 -10.36 18.66 15.14
N THR A 339 -11.21 17.70 14.78
CA THR A 339 -10.89 16.28 14.63
C THR A 339 -10.57 15.96 13.17
N ILE A 340 -9.47 15.25 12.95
CA ILE A 340 -8.96 14.92 11.62
C ILE A 340 -8.92 13.40 11.50
N ARG A 341 -9.53 12.85 10.45
CA ARG A 341 -9.38 11.44 10.05
C ARG A 341 -8.48 11.36 8.82
N VAL A 342 -7.56 10.41 8.82
CA VAL A 342 -6.76 10.07 7.64
C VAL A 342 -7.07 8.63 7.25
N PHE A 343 -7.50 8.44 6.01
CA PHE A 343 -7.53 7.14 5.33
C PHE A 343 -6.16 6.91 4.73
N PHE A 344 -5.37 6.07 5.39
CA PHE A 344 -3.98 5.83 5.06
C PHE A 344 -3.81 4.48 4.38
N GLY A 345 -3.28 4.46 3.16
CA GLY A 345 -2.93 3.24 2.44
C GLY A 345 -1.42 3.08 2.33
N ASN A 346 -0.94 1.85 2.34
CA ASN A 346 0.44 1.54 1.93
C ASN A 346 0.39 0.67 0.68
N ALA A 347 0.59 1.30 -0.48
CA ALA A 347 0.60 0.60 -1.76
C ALA A 347 1.78 -0.37 -1.88
N GLY A 348 2.90 -0.08 -1.20
CA GLY A 348 4.17 -0.75 -1.43
C GLY A 348 4.81 -0.30 -2.76
N PRO A 349 5.32 -1.23 -3.60
CA PRO A 349 4.97 -2.66 -3.64
C PRO A 349 5.57 -3.57 -2.56
N ASN A 350 6.65 -3.18 -1.88
CA ASN A 350 7.46 -4.02 -1.01
C ASN A 350 7.47 -3.56 0.45
N LEU A 351 7.64 -2.26 0.69
CA LEU A 351 7.96 -1.78 2.04
C LEU A 351 6.74 -1.75 2.94
N THR A 352 6.92 -2.13 4.20
CA THR A 352 5.94 -1.92 5.28
C THR A 352 6.10 -0.51 5.86
N SER A 353 5.03 0.28 5.90
CA SER A 353 5.03 1.63 6.47
C SER A 353 4.84 1.61 7.99
N SER A 354 5.48 2.55 8.69
CA SER A 354 5.24 2.81 10.10
C SER A 354 4.72 4.25 10.31
N PRO A 355 3.49 4.58 9.90
CA PRO A 355 3.01 5.96 9.96
C PRO A 355 2.97 6.49 11.39
N HIS A 356 3.43 7.73 11.55
CA HIS A 356 3.45 8.47 12.82
C HIS A 356 3.20 9.96 12.54
N ILE A 357 2.50 10.63 13.46
CA ILE A 357 2.33 12.09 13.44
C ILE A 357 3.16 12.70 14.55
N ILE A 358 4.27 13.33 14.18
CA ILE A 358 5.12 14.06 15.12
C ILE A 358 4.30 15.18 15.76
N GLY A 359 4.31 15.21 17.09
CA GLY A 359 3.53 16.15 17.89
C GLY A 359 2.11 15.68 18.24
N SER A 360 1.71 14.46 17.85
CA SER A 360 0.39 13.91 18.20
C SER A 360 0.39 12.40 18.42
N THR A 361 -0.78 11.86 18.75
CA THR A 361 -1.07 10.42 18.80
C THR A 361 -2.36 10.13 18.06
N PHE A 362 -2.53 8.88 17.61
CA PHE A 362 -3.79 8.41 17.04
C PHE A 362 -4.81 8.24 18.16
N HIS A 363 -5.72 9.20 18.29
CA HIS A 363 -6.81 9.14 19.27
C HIS A 363 -7.70 7.92 19.02
N ASN A 364 -8.01 7.65 17.75
CA ASN A 364 -8.58 6.39 17.29
C ASN A 364 -7.68 5.79 16.22
N LEU A 365 -7.46 4.49 16.28
CA LEU A 365 -6.75 3.73 15.27
C LEU A 365 -7.55 2.48 14.91
N TYR A 366 -7.99 2.44 13.65
CA TYR A 366 -8.63 1.30 13.00
C TYR A 366 -7.53 0.53 12.27
N ARG A 367 -6.97 -0.47 12.94
CA ARG A 367 -5.84 -1.25 12.45
C ARG A 367 -6.25 -2.06 11.22
N ASP A 368 -5.33 -2.23 10.28
CA ASP A 368 -5.50 -3.11 9.12
C ASP A 368 -6.75 -2.83 8.25
N GLY A 369 -7.35 -1.64 8.37
CA GLY A 369 -8.58 -1.25 7.68
C GLY A 369 -9.85 -1.79 8.33
N ASP A 370 -9.75 -2.45 9.49
CA ASP A 370 -10.88 -2.98 10.27
C ASP A 370 -11.63 -1.84 10.98
N ILE A 371 -12.86 -1.63 10.51
CA ILE A 371 -13.79 -0.62 11.05
C ILE A 371 -14.96 -1.24 11.84
N LEU A 372 -14.97 -2.57 11.99
CA LEU A 372 -15.97 -3.30 12.76
C LEU A 372 -15.52 -3.48 14.21
N SER A 373 -14.23 -3.75 14.43
CA SER A 373 -13.66 -3.80 15.77
C SER A 373 -13.58 -2.41 16.40
N PRO A 374 -13.75 -2.29 17.73
CA PRO A 374 -13.49 -1.04 18.42
C PRO A 374 -12.06 -0.53 18.15
N PRO A 375 -11.88 0.77 17.81
CA PRO A 375 -10.56 1.28 17.48
C PRO A 375 -9.65 1.30 18.71
N ALA A 376 -8.37 1.01 18.49
CA ALA A 376 -7.34 1.25 19.49
C ALA A 376 -7.26 2.76 19.80
N ARG A 377 -6.88 3.10 21.03
CA ARG A 377 -6.88 4.50 21.50
C ARG A 377 -5.49 4.96 21.90
N ASN A 378 -5.15 6.20 21.56
CA ASN A 378 -3.90 6.88 21.91
C ASN A 378 -2.64 6.12 21.48
N VAL A 379 -2.64 5.59 20.26
CA VAL A 379 -1.51 4.83 19.70
C VAL A 379 -0.53 5.81 19.04
N GLN A 380 0.77 5.69 19.30
CA GLN A 380 1.79 6.58 18.73
C GLN A 380 2.10 6.28 17.25
N THR A 381 2.22 5.00 16.90
CA THR A 381 2.69 4.51 15.60
C THR A 381 2.05 3.14 15.38
N THR A 382 1.72 2.83 14.13
CA THR A 382 1.19 1.51 13.74
C THR A 382 2.01 0.97 12.58
N THR A 383 1.93 -0.33 12.36
CA THR A 383 2.48 -0.96 11.15
C THR A 383 1.38 -1.06 10.10
N VAL A 384 1.71 -0.75 8.84
CA VAL A 384 0.80 -0.90 7.69
C VAL A 384 1.54 -1.72 6.61
N PRO A 385 1.17 -2.99 6.38
CA PRO A 385 1.86 -3.84 5.40
C PRO A 385 1.68 -3.30 3.97
N PRO A 386 2.58 -3.65 3.02
CA PRO A 386 2.34 -3.38 1.59
C PRO A 386 1.04 -4.08 1.16
N GLY A 387 0.23 -3.40 0.36
CA GLY A 387 -1.11 -3.89 0.02
C GLY A 387 -2.15 -3.70 1.13
N GLY A 388 -1.79 -3.06 2.26
CA GLY A 388 -2.67 -2.83 3.41
C GLY A 388 -3.06 -1.37 3.61
N ALA A 389 -4.03 -1.14 4.49
CA ALA A 389 -4.50 0.19 4.84
C ALA A 389 -4.80 0.30 6.34
N THR A 390 -4.96 1.52 6.84
CA THR A 390 -5.41 1.82 8.19
C THR A 390 -6.14 3.16 8.21
N ILE A 391 -6.99 3.38 9.21
CA ILE A 391 -7.61 4.69 9.45
C ILE A 391 -7.14 5.17 10.81
N PHE A 392 -6.73 6.42 10.90
CA PHE A 392 -6.47 7.03 12.20
C PHE A 392 -7.13 8.40 12.33
N ASP A 393 -7.64 8.66 13.53
CA ASP A 393 -8.17 9.95 13.92
C ASP A 393 -7.17 10.65 14.86
N MET A 394 -6.95 11.94 14.65
CA MET A 394 -6.22 12.81 15.58
C MET A 394 -7.07 14.02 15.97
N LYS A 395 -6.74 14.64 17.11
CA LYS A 395 -7.29 15.92 17.51
C LYS A 395 -6.23 17.01 17.39
N ALA A 396 -6.53 18.08 16.66
CA ALA A 396 -5.66 19.23 16.55
C ALA A 396 -5.78 20.07 17.85
N VAL A 397 -4.91 19.85 18.83
CA VAL A 397 -5.06 20.49 20.16
C VAL A 397 -4.42 21.87 20.21
N VAL A 398 -3.21 22.00 19.69
CA VAL A 398 -2.42 23.24 19.63
C VAL A 398 -2.20 23.66 18.17
N PRO A 399 -2.17 24.96 17.86
CA PRO A 399 -1.77 25.44 16.54
C PRO A 399 -0.28 25.14 16.29
N GLY A 400 0.09 24.98 15.03
CA GLY A 400 1.44 24.63 14.59
C GLY A 400 1.43 23.63 13.44
N THR A 401 2.64 23.26 12.99
CA THR A 401 2.83 22.23 11.96
C THR A 401 3.05 20.87 12.62
N TYR A 402 2.19 19.91 12.30
CA TYR A 402 2.36 18.51 12.66
C TYR A 402 2.90 17.76 11.44
N THR A 403 3.74 16.76 11.66
CA THR A 403 4.45 16.10 10.56
C THR A 403 4.13 14.62 10.52
N LEU A 404 3.45 14.20 9.44
CA LEU A 404 3.23 12.79 9.11
C LEU A 404 4.51 12.22 8.49
N VAL A 405 4.97 11.09 9.01
CA VAL A 405 6.18 10.40 8.54
C VAL A 405 5.98 8.90 8.48
N ASP A 406 6.81 8.23 7.68
CA ASP A 406 7.14 6.83 7.92
C ASP A 406 8.27 6.75 8.96
N HIS A 407 7.98 6.16 10.13
CA HIS A 407 8.91 6.11 11.25
C HIS A 407 10.03 5.05 11.11
N ALA A 408 10.09 4.33 9.98
CA ALA A 408 11.38 3.81 9.50
C ALA A 408 12.22 4.99 9.00
N ILE A 409 12.73 5.78 9.96
CA ILE A 409 12.85 7.23 9.85
C ILE A 409 13.79 7.74 8.75
N PHE A 410 14.77 6.95 8.32
CA PHE A 410 15.60 7.30 7.16
C PHE A 410 14.80 7.44 5.86
N ARG A 411 13.58 6.92 5.79
CA ARG A 411 12.67 7.13 4.66
C ARG A 411 12.19 8.58 4.53
N LEU A 412 12.30 9.39 5.57
CA LEU A 412 12.18 10.85 5.46
C LEU A 412 13.15 11.41 4.42
N ASP A 413 14.40 10.94 4.40
CA ASP A 413 15.39 11.38 3.42
C ASP A 413 15.11 10.85 2.01
N LYS A 414 14.24 9.84 1.90
CA LYS A 414 13.67 9.34 0.63
C LYS A 414 12.35 10.01 0.25
N GLY A 415 11.83 10.95 1.06
CA GLY A 415 10.62 11.73 0.75
C GLY A 415 9.37 11.44 1.58
N ALA A 416 9.43 10.54 2.57
CA ALA A 416 8.25 10.08 3.30
C ALA A 416 7.85 11.06 4.43
N VAL A 417 7.49 12.27 4.02
CA VAL A 417 7.14 13.40 4.89
C VAL A 417 5.91 14.13 4.36
N GLY A 418 4.99 14.48 5.26
CA GLY A 418 3.83 15.30 4.95
C GLY A 418 3.48 16.22 6.11
N PHE A 419 2.95 17.41 5.83
CA PHE A 419 2.63 18.41 6.86
C PHE A 419 1.13 18.58 7.04
N ILE A 420 0.74 18.81 8.29
CA ILE A 420 -0.61 19.20 8.71
C ILE A 420 -0.47 20.55 9.42
N ASN A 421 -0.86 21.62 8.75
CA ASN A 421 -0.81 22.97 9.29
C ASN A 421 -2.10 23.26 10.06
N VAL A 422 -1.95 23.47 11.36
CA VAL A 422 -3.05 23.79 12.28
C VAL A 422 -3.00 25.26 12.65
N THR A 423 -4.05 26.00 12.35
CA THR A 423 -4.21 27.40 12.78
C THR A 423 -5.03 27.50 14.05
N GLY A 424 -4.95 28.62 14.78
CA GLY A 424 -5.78 28.86 15.96
C GLY A 424 -5.04 29.53 17.11
N ASN A 425 -5.72 29.65 18.25
CA ASN A 425 -5.15 30.28 19.43
C ASN A 425 -4.19 29.32 20.16
N PRO A 426 -3.04 29.80 20.65
CA PRO A 426 -2.15 29.00 21.49
C PRO A 426 -2.87 28.44 22.72
N ARG A 427 -2.41 27.28 23.20
CA ARG A 427 -2.87 26.64 24.44
C ARG A 427 -1.70 26.46 25.42
N PRO A 428 -1.32 27.52 26.18
CA PRO A 428 -0.19 27.45 27.11
C PRO A 428 -0.36 26.40 28.21
N ASP A 429 -1.61 26.01 28.50
CA ASP A 429 -1.92 24.91 29.41
C ASP A 429 -1.49 23.52 28.88
N VAL A 430 -1.24 23.40 27.57
CA VAL A 430 -0.83 22.16 26.89
C VAL A 430 0.61 22.24 26.38
N TYR A 431 0.97 23.34 25.72
CA TYR A 431 2.28 23.51 25.07
C TYR A 431 2.79 24.93 25.30
N GLN A 432 3.84 25.05 26.12
CA GLN A 432 4.47 26.33 26.46
C GLN A 432 5.95 26.15 26.77
N SER A 433 6.71 27.23 26.61
CA SER A 433 8.09 27.37 27.01
C SER A 433 8.31 28.79 27.52
N ASN A 434 9.16 28.94 28.54
CA ASN A 434 9.64 30.26 28.97
C ASN A 434 10.70 30.82 28.00
N GLU A 435 11.34 29.92 27.25
CA GLU A 435 12.33 30.24 26.21
C GLU A 435 11.65 30.33 24.84
N HIS A 436 12.20 31.15 23.95
CA HIS A 436 11.75 31.23 22.56
C HIS A 436 11.99 29.91 21.82
N ALA A 437 11.10 29.57 20.89
CA ALA A 437 11.31 28.45 19.99
C ALA A 437 12.44 28.79 19.01
N GLU A 438 13.50 27.99 19.03
CA GLU A 438 14.62 28.13 18.09
C GLU A 438 14.35 27.35 16.80
N PRO A 439 14.62 27.93 15.61
CA PRO A 439 14.47 27.21 14.36
C PRO A 439 15.50 26.08 14.25
N CYS A 440 15.04 24.89 13.85
CA CYS A 440 15.92 23.77 13.60
C CYS A 440 16.54 23.91 12.20
N VAL A 441 17.66 24.63 12.10
CA VAL A 441 18.32 24.95 10.82
C VAL A 441 18.65 23.67 10.05
N GLY A 442 18.14 23.55 8.83
CA GLY A 442 18.35 22.39 7.96
C GLY A 442 17.41 21.20 8.20
N CYS A 443 16.44 21.34 9.12
CA CYS A 443 15.49 20.27 9.42
C CYS A 443 14.39 20.16 8.36
N LYS A 444 14.15 18.93 7.87
CA LYS A 444 13.00 18.63 6.99
C LYS A 444 11.68 18.44 7.74
N LEU A 445 11.69 18.43 9.08
CA LEU A 445 10.53 18.04 9.89
C LEU A 445 9.79 19.20 10.55
N HIS A 446 10.50 20.26 10.93
CA HIS A 446 9.95 21.41 11.66
C HIS A 446 10.42 22.71 10.99
N PRO A 447 9.85 23.04 9.81
CA PRO A 447 10.22 24.22 9.04
C PRO A 447 9.81 25.53 9.69
#